data_AF-X1MVR3-F1
#
_entry.id   AF-X1MVR3-F1
#
_cell.length_a   1.000
_cell.length_b   1.000
_cell.length_c   1.000
_cell.angle_alpha   90.00
_cell.angle_beta   90.00
_cell.angle_gamma   90.00
#
_symmetry.space_group_name_H-M   'P 1'
#
loop_
_entity.id
_entity.type
_entity.pdbx_description
1 polymer ?
#
loop_
_entity_poly.entity_id
_entity_poly.type
_entity_poly.pdbx_seq_one_letter_code
_entity_poly.pdbx_strand_id
1 'polypeptide(L)'
;EGLFNLYDITEDVLAISGDIPNQVEEMFEVINRENCPEMLIGPHCKDPYDCPLEECWKHLPEGNVFTLYYSGKKSFGLYDRGIVSIKDIPGDYKLSGKQAIQKESLVTGETHLDKEVIKGFWCL
;
A
#
# COMPACT_ATOMS: atom_id res chain seq x y z
N GLU A 1 -11.47 -8.66 -44.18
CA GLU A 1 -10.50 -7.62 -43.74
C GLU A 1 -9.84 -8.10 -42.45
N GLY A 2 -8.53 -7.86 -42.29
CA GLY A 2 -7.70 -8.47 -41.26
C GLY A 2 -7.86 -7.82 -39.88
N LEU A 3 -7.90 -8.65 -38.83
CA LEU A 3 -8.18 -8.25 -37.44
C LEU A 3 -6.90 -7.92 -36.61
N PHE A 4 -5.71 -8.20 -37.14
CA PHE A 4 -4.45 -8.13 -36.39
C PHE A 4 -3.33 -7.41 -37.16
N ASN A 5 -2.46 -6.73 -36.41
CA ASN A 5 -1.22 -6.12 -36.89
C ASN A 5 -0.02 -6.84 -36.29
N LEU A 6 0.98 -7.16 -37.12
CA LEU A 6 2.25 -7.76 -36.72
C LEU A 6 3.33 -6.67 -36.73
N TYR A 7 4.08 -6.57 -35.64
CA TYR A 7 5.22 -5.67 -35.49
C TYR A 7 6.46 -6.50 -35.15
N ASP A 8 7.53 -6.27 -35.89
CA ASP A 8 8.86 -6.81 -35.55
C ASP A 8 9.52 -5.85 -34.54
N ILE A 9 9.85 -6.38 -33.37
CA ILE A 9 10.47 -5.66 -32.26
C ILE A 9 11.83 -6.27 -31.87
N THR A 10 12.44 -7.03 -32.78
CA THR A 10 13.68 -7.78 -32.50
C THR A 10 14.80 -6.88 -31.99
N GLU A 11 15.02 -5.74 -32.64
CA GLU A 11 16.07 -4.79 -32.25
C GLU A 11 15.82 -4.16 -30.87
N ASP A 12 14.57 -3.81 -30.56
CA ASP A 12 14.18 -3.25 -29.26
C ASP A 12 14.45 -4.26 -28.13
N VAL A 13 14.14 -5.53 -28.37
CA VAL A 13 14.40 -6.62 -27.42
C VAL A 13 15.90 -6.85 -27.25
N LEU A 14 16.67 -6.94 -28.35
CA LEU A 14 18.11 -7.14 -28.29
C LEU A 14 18.82 -6.00 -27.53
N ALA A 15 18.36 -4.75 -27.70
CA ALA A 15 18.91 -3.59 -27.00
C ALA A 15 18.81 -3.68 -25.47
N ILE A 16 17.76 -4.31 -24.93
CA ILE A 16 17.57 -4.48 -23.48
C ILE A 16 18.01 -5.86 -22.95
N SER A 17 18.16 -6.85 -23.83
CA SER A 17 18.42 -8.25 -23.43
C SER A 17 19.84 -8.51 -22.95
N GLY A 18 20.79 -7.62 -23.27
CA GLY A 18 22.20 -7.78 -22.90
C GLY A 18 22.44 -7.86 -21.39
N ASP A 19 21.56 -7.27 -20.58
CA ASP A 19 21.70 -7.23 -19.11
C ASP A 19 20.97 -8.37 -18.39
N ILE A 20 20.17 -9.18 -19.10
CA ILE A 20 19.44 -10.31 -18.53
C ILE A 20 20.36 -11.26 -17.73
N PRO A 21 21.56 -11.64 -18.21
CA PRO A 21 22.45 -12.52 -17.45
C PRO A 21 22.82 -11.95 -16.07
N ASN A 22 23.12 -10.65 -16.00
CA ASN A 22 23.47 -10.00 -14.73
C ASN A 22 22.28 -10.00 -13.76
N GLN A 23 21.07 -9.69 -14.25
CA GLN A 23 19.84 -9.73 -13.44
C GLN A 23 19.56 -11.12 -12.89
N VAL A 24 19.80 -12.17 -13.69
CA VAL A 24 19.66 -13.56 -13.24
C VAL A 24 20.69 -13.88 -12.15
N GLU A 25 21.94 -13.45 -12.31
CA GLU A 25 22.97 -13.60 -11.28
C GLU A 25 22.59 -12.89 -9.98
N GLU A 26 22.13 -11.64 -10.04
CA GLU A 26 21.63 -10.88 -8.88
C GLU A 26 20.48 -11.61 -8.15
N MET A 27 19.53 -12.19 -8.90
CA MET A 27 18.45 -12.98 -8.33
C MET A 27 18.97 -14.22 -7.60
N PHE A 28 19.93 -14.95 -8.18
CA PHE A 28 20.56 -16.09 -7.52
C PHE A 28 21.34 -15.68 -6.28
N GLU A 29 22.05 -14.54 -6.30
CA GLU A 29 22.72 -14.01 -5.13
C GLU A 29 21.76 -13.75 -3.98
N VAL A 30 20.57 -13.18 -4.27
CA VAL A 30 19.52 -12.93 -3.26
C VAL A 30 18.93 -14.23 -2.72
N ILE A 31 18.60 -15.18 -3.59
CA ILE A 31 18.00 -16.47 -3.20
C ILE A 31 18.96 -17.31 -2.34
N ASN A 32 20.27 -17.24 -2.63
CA ASN A 32 21.29 -17.99 -1.91
C ASN A 32 21.73 -17.32 -0.59
N ARG A 33 21.16 -16.17 -0.19
CA ARG A 33 21.47 -15.56 1.11
C ARG A 33 20.93 -16.42 2.23
N GLU A 34 21.71 -16.53 3.31
CA GLU A 34 21.28 -17.21 4.54
C GLU A 34 20.03 -16.56 5.16
N ASN A 35 19.94 -15.24 5.07
CA ASN A 35 18.82 -14.46 5.59
C ASN A 35 18.07 -13.76 4.46
N CYS A 36 16.74 -13.79 4.53
CA CYS A 36 15.87 -13.00 3.66
C CYS A 36 16.21 -11.51 3.82
N PRO A 37 16.44 -10.76 2.74
CA PRO A 37 16.67 -9.33 2.83
C PRO A 37 15.46 -8.64 3.45
N GLU A 38 15.70 -7.65 4.32
CA GLU A 38 14.63 -6.84 4.87
C GLU A 38 13.99 -6.00 3.76
N MET A 39 12.68 -6.18 3.57
CA MET A 39 11.88 -5.40 2.63
C MET A 39 10.71 -4.78 3.37
N LEU A 40 10.67 -3.45 3.39
CA LEU A 40 9.57 -2.70 3.99
C LEU A 40 8.37 -2.66 3.04
N ILE A 41 7.16 -2.63 3.60
CA ILE A 41 5.92 -2.43 2.85
C ILE A 41 6.01 -1.13 2.04
N GLY A 42 5.78 -1.19 0.73
CA GLY A 42 5.93 -0.04 -0.17
C GLY A 42 5.05 -0.09 -1.42
N PRO A 43 5.25 0.84 -2.36
CA PRO A 43 4.49 0.89 -3.62
C PRO A 43 4.57 -0.40 -4.44
N HIS A 44 5.71 -1.10 -4.39
CA HIS A 44 5.93 -2.40 -5.04
C HIS A 44 4.94 -3.49 -4.57
N CYS A 45 4.27 -3.29 -3.44
CA CYS A 45 3.26 -4.24 -2.97
C CYS A 45 1.97 -4.23 -3.82
N LYS A 46 1.77 -3.22 -4.67
CA LYS A 46 0.51 -3.02 -5.42
C LYS A 46 0.69 -2.58 -6.88
N ASP A 47 1.92 -2.35 -7.32
CA ASP A 47 2.23 -1.83 -8.67
C ASP A 47 3.29 -2.72 -9.33
N PRO A 48 3.05 -3.27 -10.53
CA PRO A 48 1.85 -3.11 -11.37
C PRO A 48 0.65 -3.99 -10.93
N TYR A 49 0.86 -4.95 -10.04
CA TYR A 49 -0.16 -5.85 -9.51
C TYR A 49 0.01 -6.04 -8.00
N ASP A 50 -1.01 -6.59 -7.34
CA ASP A 50 -0.92 -6.94 -5.93
C ASP A 50 0.16 -8.00 -5.70
N CYS A 51 1.02 -7.74 -4.72
CA CYS A 51 2.06 -8.67 -4.31
C CYS A 51 1.43 -9.92 -3.68
N PRO A 52 1.83 -11.13 -4.10
CA PRO A 52 1.26 -12.38 -3.59
C PRO A 52 1.72 -12.74 -2.18
N LEU A 53 2.66 -11.99 -1.58
CA LEU A 53 3.18 -12.25 -0.24
C LEU A 53 2.35 -11.52 0.82
N GLU A 54 1.82 -12.28 1.77
CA GLU A 54 1.06 -11.73 2.91
C GLU A 54 1.93 -11.56 4.16
N GLU A 55 3.07 -12.24 4.23
CA GLU A 55 4.00 -12.25 5.37
C GLU A 55 4.40 -10.83 5.80
N CYS A 56 4.68 -9.96 4.83
CA CYS A 56 5.08 -8.58 5.07
C CYS A 56 4.00 -7.75 5.78
N TRP A 57 2.74 -8.20 5.81
CA TRP A 57 1.62 -7.46 6.41
C TRP A 57 1.23 -8.01 7.79
N LYS A 58 1.74 -9.18 8.19
CA LYS A 58 1.30 -9.90 9.41
C LYS A 58 1.63 -9.18 10.72
N HIS A 59 2.63 -8.30 10.74
CA HIS A 59 3.00 -7.53 11.94
C HIS A 59 2.13 -6.30 12.18
N LEU A 60 1.27 -5.94 11.22
CA LEU A 60 0.45 -4.74 11.34
C LEU A 60 -0.76 -5.01 12.26
N PRO A 61 -1.06 -4.10 13.21
CA PRO A 61 -2.24 -4.21 14.04
C PRO A 61 -3.52 -3.95 13.24
N GLU A 62 -4.66 -4.33 13.82
CA GLU A 62 -5.96 -3.83 13.37
C GLU A 62 -6.01 -2.30 13.50
N GLY A 63 -6.60 -1.62 12.51
CA GLY A 63 -6.59 -0.15 12.47
C GLY A 63 -5.20 0.45 12.16
N ASN A 64 -4.34 -0.28 11.46
CA ASN A 64 -3.06 0.25 10.96
C ASN A 64 -3.25 1.38 9.94
N VAL A 65 -2.19 2.15 9.70
CA VAL A 65 -2.20 3.32 8.81
C VAL A 65 -2.59 3.04 7.35
N PHE A 66 -2.50 1.79 6.88
CA PHE A 66 -2.96 1.41 5.54
C PHE A 66 -4.47 1.23 5.45
N THR A 67 -5.16 1.12 6.58
CA THR A 67 -6.64 1.10 6.67
C THR A 67 -7.25 2.50 6.86
N LEU A 68 -6.42 3.54 6.95
CA LEU A 68 -6.86 4.92 7.11
C LEU A 68 -7.67 5.37 5.88
N TYR A 69 -8.87 5.91 6.12
CA TYR A 69 -9.82 6.30 5.09
C TYR A 69 -9.18 7.21 4.03
N TYR A 70 -9.15 6.75 2.78
CA TYR A 70 -8.63 7.50 1.64
C TYR A 70 -7.19 8.06 1.86
N SER A 71 -6.34 7.25 2.49
CA SER A 71 -4.97 7.64 2.83
C SER A 71 -4.06 7.81 1.63
N GLY A 72 -4.21 7.01 0.57
CA GLY A 72 -3.38 7.08 -0.63
C GLY A 72 -1.88 7.01 -0.26
N LYS A 73 -1.08 7.97 -0.74
CA LYS A 73 0.36 8.06 -0.41
C LYS A 73 0.65 8.39 1.06
N LYS A 74 -0.34 8.88 1.84
CA LYS A 74 -0.13 9.23 3.25
C LYS A 74 0.18 8.01 4.12
N SER A 75 -0.38 6.84 3.80
CA SER A 75 -0.18 5.62 4.61
C SER A 75 1.28 5.19 4.60
N PHE A 76 1.91 5.14 3.42
CA PHE A 76 3.35 4.88 3.29
C PHE A 76 4.18 5.94 4.02
N GLY A 77 3.87 7.23 3.86
CA GLY A 77 4.60 8.29 4.55
C GLY A 77 4.46 8.29 6.09
N LEU A 78 3.37 7.74 6.63
CA LEU A 78 3.22 7.49 8.07
C LEU A 78 4.02 6.25 8.49
N TYR A 79 3.94 5.18 7.71
CA TYR A 79 4.67 3.93 7.95
C TYR A 79 6.20 4.14 7.96
N ASP A 80 6.72 4.90 6.99
CA ASP A 80 8.15 5.25 6.90
C ASP A 80 8.65 6.07 8.10
N ARG A 81 7.74 6.74 8.82
CA ARG A 81 8.04 7.47 10.07
C ARG A 81 7.91 6.58 11.31
N GLY A 82 7.69 5.28 11.14
CA GLY A 82 7.46 4.33 12.24
C GLY A 82 6.05 4.40 12.84
N ILE A 83 5.12 5.13 12.22
CA ILE A 83 3.72 5.20 12.70
C ILE A 83 2.95 4.06 12.05
N VAL A 84 2.73 3.00 12.80
CA VAL A 84 2.08 1.78 12.30
C VAL A 84 0.57 1.79 12.56
N SER A 85 0.12 2.32 13.71
CA SER A 85 -1.30 2.42 14.07
C SER A 85 -1.88 3.80 13.79
N ILE A 86 -3.15 3.86 13.38
CA ILE A 86 -3.88 5.13 13.24
C ILE A 86 -3.97 5.88 14.59
N LYS A 87 -4.06 5.14 15.70
CA LYS A 87 -4.13 5.73 17.06
C LYS A 87 -2.88 6.56 17.39
N ASP A 88 -1.74 6.15 16.85
CA ASP A 88 -0.42 6.74 17.11
C ASP A 88 -0.11 7.95 16.22
N ILE A 89 -1.01 8.30 15.28
CA ILE A 89 -0.83 9.49 14.44
C ILE A 89 -0.77 10.74 15.33
N PRO A 90 0.27 11.59 15.25
CA PRO A 90 0.38 12.81 16.04
C PRO A 90 -0.80 13.77 15.86
N GLY A 91 -1.13 14.55 16.89
CA GLY A 91 -2.26 15.48 16.87
C GLY A 91 -2.10 16.67 15.91
N ASP A 92 -0.86 17.03 15.60
CA ASP A 92 -0.50 18.07 14.62
C ASP A 92 -0.51 17.55 13.17
N TYR A 93 -0.66 16.24 12.96
CA TYR A 93 -0.75 15.67 11.63
C TYR A 93 -2.12 15.97 10.98
N LYS A 94 -2.09 16.54 9.77
CA LYS A 94 -3.30 16.97 9.07
C LYS A 94 -4.15 15.78 8.57
N LEU A 95 -5.18 15.46 9.33
CA LEU A 95 -6.24 14.51 8.98
C LEU A 95 -7.48 15.24 8.41
N SER A 96 -8.20 14.57 7.50
CA SER A 96 -9.55 15.02 7.13
C SER A 96 -10.55 14.72 8.27
N GLY A 97 -11.73 15.33 8.25
CA GLY A 97 -12.76 15.07 9.27
C GLY A 97 -13.08 13.58 9.44
N LYS A 98 -13.23 12.85 8.32
CA LYS A 98 -13.48 11.39 8.35
C LYS A 98 -12.31 10.59 8.93
N GLN A 99 -11.07 11.01 8.62
CA GLN A 99 -9.86 10.38 9.18
C GLN A 99 -9.71 10.65 10.68
N ALA A 100 -10.05 11.87 11.13
CA ALA A 100 -10.05 12.24 12.53
C ALA A 100 -11.09 11.43 13.32
N ILE A 101 -12.30 11.28 12.79
CA ILE A 101 -13.35 10.42 13.35
C ILE A 101 -12.86 8.97 13.46
N GLN A 102 -12.27 8.42 12.39
CA GLN A 102 -11.72 7.05 12.42
C GLN A 102 -10.66 6.87 13.51
N LYS A 103 -9.74 7.84 13.65
CA LYS A 103 -8.74 7.84 14.71
C LYS A 103 -9.38 7.88 16.09
N GLU A 104 -10.34 8.78 16.30
CA GLU A 104 -11.04 8.93 17.57
C GLU A 104 -11.76 7.64 17.96
N SER A 105 -12.54 7.06 17.05
CA SER A 105 -13.21 5.76 17.27
C SER A 105 -12.24 4.64 17.60
N LEU A 106 -11.04 4.61 16.99
CA LEU A 106 -10.01 3.65 17.34
C LEU A 106 -9.42 3.92 18.74
N VAL A 107 -9.23 5.18 19.13
CA VAL A 107 -8.70 5.55 20.45
C VAL A 107 -9.69 5.23 21.56
N THR A 108 -10.97 5.57 21.38
CA THR A 108 -12.02 5.42 22.40
C THR A 108 -12.66 4.04 22.40
N GLY A 109 -12.64 3.33 21.25
CA GLY A 109 -13.42 2.12 21.03
C GLY A 109 -14.91 2.40 20.75
N GLU A 110 -15.30 3.66 20.60
CA GLU A 110 -16.70 4.07 20.42
C GLU A 110 -17.02 4.38 18.96
N THR A 111 -18.22 3.98 18.53
CA THR A 111 -18.73 4.31 17.20
C THR A 111 -19.19 5.75 17.15
N HIS A 112 -18.70 6.50 16.15
CA HIS A 112 -19.20 7.85 15.89
C HIS A 112 -20.62 7.82 15.29
N LEU A 113 -21.55 8.55 15.91
CA LEU A 113 -22.96 8.61 15.50
C LEU A 113 -23.43 10.08 15.40
N ASP A 114 -23.68 10.55 14.18
CA ASP A 114 -24.32 11.83 13.94
C ASP A 114 -25.84 11.67 13.87
N LYS A 115 -26.49 11.85 15.03
CA LYS A 115 -27.95 11.67 15.17
C LYS A 115 -28.76 12.66 14.32
N GLU A 116 -28.25 13.85 14.06
CA GLU A 116 -28.98 14.88 13.32
C GLU A 116 -28.98 14.56 11.83
N VAL A 117 -27.84 14.11 11.29
CA VAL A 117 -27.76 13.61 9.91
C VAL A 117 -28.67 12.39 9.71
N ILE A 118 -28.69 11.46 10.66
CA ILE A 118 -29.57 10.27 10.59
C ILE A 118 -31.05 10.67 10.56
N LYS A 119 -31.47 11.60 11.42
CA LYS A 119 -32.85 12.11 11.42
C LYS A 119 -33.20 12.75 10.08
N GLY A 120 -32.30 13.55 9.51
CA GLY A 120 -32.49 14.18 8.21
C GLY A 120 -32.65 13.17 7.07
N PHE A 121 -31.94 12.05 7.11
CA PHE A 121 -32.04 10.97 6.11
C PHE A 121 -33.41 10.26 6.15
N TRP A 122 -34.00 10.09 7.33
CA TRP A 122 -35.32 9.45 7.49
C TRP A 122 -36.52 10.40 7.30
N CYS A 123 -36.27 11.70 7.13
CA CYS A 123 -37.29 12.70 6.83
C CYS A 123 -37.41 13.03 5.33
N LEU A 124 -36.71 12.29 4.46
CA LEU A 124 -36.92 12.24 3.01
C LEU A 124 -38.02 11.24 2.65
#